data_AF-A0A4P5WNG7-F1
#
_entry.id   AF-A0A4P5WNG7-F1
#
_cell.length_a   1.000
_cell.length_b   1.000
_cell.length_c   1.000
_cell.angle_alpha   90.00
_cell.angle_beta   90.00
_cell.angle_gamma   90.00
#
_symmetry.space_group_name_H-M   'P 1'
#
loop_
_entity.id
_entity.type
_entity.pdbx_description
1 polymer ?
#
loop_
_entity_poly.entity_id
_entity_poly.type
_entity_poly.pdbx_seq_one_letter_code
_entity_poly.pdbx_strand_id
1 'polypeptide(L)'
;MQFTERSRAFETLTDYTHTLAENSETHTGLLVEAGMAAHSRRLAQAEVENVRSLIRSAGIRATPARIAVLQELRAATSPVAHAELSVRLVPRGFDKATVFRNLNDLADSGLVLRTELGDHVWRFEALDPEQPGAARHPHFICTTCGTVQCLEPMEFTGVPRKRTGSIGRVTEILLKGECSDCTGD
;
A
#
# COMPACT_ATOMS: atom_id res chain seq x y z
N MET A 1 -62.54 -55.08 10.37
CA MET A 1 -61.88 -54.05 11.21
C MET A 1 -60.38 -54.26 11.08
N GLN A 2 -59.70 -53.76 10.03
CA GLN A 2 -59.25 -52.38 9.74
C GLN A 2 -58.08 -51.87 10.60
N PHE A 3 -56.96 -51.57 9.91
CA PHE A 3 -55.84 -50.65 10.23
C PHE A 3 -54.84 -51.10 11.33
N THR A 4 -53.50 -51.03 11.22
CA THR A 4 -52.58 -50.29 10.33
C THR A 4 -51.18 -50.93 10.40
N GLU A 5 -50.59 -51.25 9.25
CA GLU A 5 -49.14 -51.21 9.03
C GLU A 5 -48.69 -49.75 9.08
N ARG A 6 -47.78 -49.37 9.99
CA ARG A 6 -46.95 -48.15 9.92
C ARG A 6 -46.01 -48.07 11.12
N SER A 7 -44.88 -48.79 11.08
CA SER A 7 -43.72 -48.45 11.91
C SER A 7 -42.45 -49.11 11.38
N ARG A 8 -41.89 -48.54 10.30
CA ARG A 8 -40.50 -48.80 9.86
C ARG A 8 -39.99 -47.86 8.75
N ALA A 9 -40.58 -46.66 8.63
CA ALA A 9 -40.21 -45.69 7.59
C ALA A 9 -39.93 -44.27 8.13
N PHE A 10 -39.63 -44.13 9.44
CA PHE A 10 -39.42 -42.81 10.05
C PHE A 10 -38.05 -42.60 10.71
N GLU A 11 -37.18 -43.62 10.73
CA GLU A 11 -35.85 -43.52 11.36
C GLU A 11 -34.69 -43.32 10.37
N THR A 12 -34.94 -43.21 9.07
CA THR A 12 -33.88 -42.97 8.06
C THR A 12 -33.96 -41.61 7.36
N LEU A 13 -34.88 -40.74 7.77
CA LEU A 13 -35.00 -39.37 7.24
C LEU A 13 -34.34 -38.30 8.12
N THR A 14 -34.10 -38.58 9.40
CA THR A 14 -33.53 -37.60 10.35
C THR A 14 -32.00 -37.54 10.29
N ASP A 15 -31.30 -38.59 9.84
CA ASP A 15 -29.84 -38.57 9.63
C ASP A 15 -29.44 -37.91 8.29
N TYR A 16 -30.32 -37.91 7.29
CA TYR A 16 -30.04 -37.28 6.00
C TYR A 16 -30.14 -35.75 6.07
N THR A 17 -31.06 -35.22 6.89
CA THR A 17 -31.24 -33.77 7.05
C THR A 17 -30.16 -33.13 7.93
N HIS A 18 -29.59 -33.86 8.89
CA HIS A 18 -28.46 -33.34 9.69
C HIS A 18 -27.17 -33.22 8.85
N THR A 19 -26.91 -34.21 7.99
CA THR A 19 -25.76 -34.18 7.06
C THR A 19 -25.89 -33.09 5.99
N LEU A 20 -27.09 -32.71 5.57
CA LEU A 20 -27.30 -31.61 4.62
C LEU A 20 -27.21 -30.22 5.24
N ALA A 21 -27.55 -30.06 6.53
CA ALA A 21 -27.44 -28.79 7.23
C ALA A 21 -25.97 -28.40 7.47
N GLU A 22 -25.15 -29.35 7.94
CA GLU A 22 -23.72 -29.15 8.18
C GLU A 22 -22.94 -28.90 6.88
N ASN A 23 -23.31 -29.56 5.78
CA ASN A 23 -22.70 -29.34 4.46
C ASN A 23 -23.13 -28.02 3.79
N SER A 24 -24.27 -27.43 4.16
CA SER A 24 -24.77 -26.19 3.56
C SER A 24 -24.06 -24.94 4.10
N GLU A 25 -23.69 -24.95 5.39
CA GLU A 25 -22.95 -23.86 6.02
C GLU A 25 -21.49 -23.83 5.56
N THR A 26 -20.85 -25.00 5.42
CA THR A 26 -19.48 -25.10 4.88
C THR A 26 -19.41 -24.78 3.38
N HIS A 27 -20.41 -25.17 2.59
CA HIS A 27 -20.44 -24.86 1.16
C HIS A 27 -20.69 -23.37 0.91
N THR A 28 -21.55 -22.73 1.71
CA THR A 28 -21.78 -21.27 1.64
C THR A 28 -20.52 -20.51 2.05
N GLY A 29 -19.83 -20.91 3.13
CA GLY A 29 -18.55 -20.32 3.55
C GLY A 29 -17.45 -20.46 2.47
N LEU A 30 -17.28 -21.65 1.90
CA LEU A 30 -16.30 -21.90 0.84
C LEU A 30 -16.58 -21.09 -0.44
N LEU A 31 -17.85 -20.92 -0.81
CA LEU A 31 -18.24 -20.07 -1.94
C LEU A 31 -17.99 -18.58 -1.68
N VAL A 32 -18.21 -18.10 -0.45
CA VAL A 32 -17.88 -16.73 -0.05
C VAL A 32 -16.36 -16.49 -0.08
N GLU A 33 -15.56 -17.41 0.48
CA GLU A 33 -14.10 -17.34 0.45
C GLU A 33 -13.54 -17.37 -0.99
N ALA A 34 -14.04 -18.28 -1.82
CA ALA A 34 -13.67 -18.36 -3.23
C ALA A 34 -14.04 -17.06 -3.99
N GLY A 35 -15.20 -16.48 -3.68
CA GLY A 35 -15.66 -15.20 -4.20
C GLY A 35 -14.76 -14.04 -3.81
N MET A 36 -14.39 -13.95 -2.52
CA MET A 36 -13.46 -12.93 -2.01
C MET A 36 -12.07 -13.06 -2.64
N ALA A 37 -11.54 -14.29 -2.75
CA ALA A 37 -10.25 -14.53 -3.38
C ALA A 37 -10.26 -14.16 -4.88
N ALA A 38 -11.34 -14.46 -5.60
CA ALA A 38 -11.49 -14.07 -7.00
C ALA A 38 -11.64 -12.55 -7.19
N HIS A 39 -12.33 -11.87 -6.27
CA HIS A 39 -12.42 -10.42 -6.27
C HIS A 39 -11.06 -9.77 -5.98
N SER A 40 -10.35 -10.22 -4.94
CA SER A 40 -9.01 -9.76 -4.57
C SER A 40 -8.01 -9.95 -5.72
N ARG A 41 -8.00 -11.11 -6.39
CA ARG A 41 -7.17 -11.34 -7.59
C ARG A 41 -7.47 -10.35 -8.72
N ARG A 42 -8.74 -10.02 -8.96
CA ARG A 42 -9.14 -9.04 -9.98
C ARG A 42 -8.68 -7.63 -9.62
N LEU A 43 -8.81 -7.22 -8.35
CA LEU A 43 -8.28 -5.93 -7.89
C LEU A 43 -6.77 -5.84 -8.06
N ALA A 44 -6.03 -6.89 -7.67
CA ALA A 44 -4.58 -6.96 -7.85
C ALA A 44 -4.18 -6.89 -9.33
N GLN A 45 -4.92 -7.56 -10.22
CA GLN A 45 -4.67 -7.51 -11.66
C GLN A 45 -4.97 -6.13 -12.25
N ALA A 46 -6.03 -5.46 -11.80
CA ALA A 46 -6.37 -4.11 -12.21
C ALA A 46 -5.29 -3.11 -11.79
N GLU A 47 -4.78 -3.21 -10.56
CA GLU A 47 -3.68 -2.36 -10.08
C GLU A 47 -2.39 -2.59 -10.88
N VAL A 48 -2.05 -3.85 -11.21
CA VAL A 48 -0.91 -4.15 -12.08
C VAL A 48 -1.03 -3.47 -13.45
N GLU A 49 -2.23 -3.47 -14.05
CA GLU A 49 -2.45 -2.82 -15.33
C GLU A 49 -2.41 -1.30 -15.22
N ASN A 50 -2.98 -0.72 -14.15
CA ASN A 50 -2.88 0.71 -13.87
C ASN A 50 -1.41 1.16 -13.77
N VAL A 51 -0.62 0.49 -12.94
CA VAL A 51 0.81 0.77 -12.78
C VAL A 51 1.57 0.61 -14.09
N ARG A 52 1.26 -0.43 -14.86
CA ARG A 52 1.86 -0.65 -16.18
C ARG A 52 1.54 0.51 -17.14
N SER A 53 0.31 1.01 -17.12
CA SER A 53 -0.12 2.16 -17.91
C SER A 53 0.64 3.42 -17.51
N LEU A 54 0.72 3.72 -16.21
CA LEU A 54 1.46 4.88 -15.68
C LEU A 54 2.93 4.86 -16.14
N ILE A 55 3.61 3.72 -16.00
CA ILE A 55 5.01 3.57 -16.41
C ILE A 55 5.20 3.81 -17.90
N ARG A 56 4.29 3.30 -18.74
CA ARG A 56 4.33 3.52 -20.20
C ARG A 56 4.05 4.97 -20.57
N SER A 57 3.09 5.60 -19.91
CA SER A 57 2.74 7.02 -20.11
C SER A 57 3.88 7.95 -19.71
N ALA A 58 4.71 7.56 -18.74
CA ALA A 58 5.95 8.25 -18.39
C ALA A 58 7.12 8.00 -19.36
N GLY A 59 6.89 7.28 -20.47
CA GLY A 59 7.85 7.10 -21.55
C GLY A 59 8.91 6.02 -21.32
N ILE A 60 8.79 5.20 -20.27
CA ILE A 60 9.75 4.13 -19.97
C ILE A 60 9.11 2.73 -20.06
N ARG A 61 9.94 1.71 -20.28
CA ARG A 61 9.46 0.32 -20.39
C ARG A 61 8.88 -0.17 -19.05
N ALA A 62 7.65 -0.65 -19.03
CA ALA A 62 7.03 -1.30 -17.86
C ALA A 62 7.54 -2.73 -17.63
N THR A 63 8.76 -2.86 -17.08
CA THR A 63 9.34 -4.15 -16.69
C THR A 63 8.71 -4.68 -15.40
N PRO A 64 8.78 -6.00 -15.12
CA PRO A 64 8.29 -6.55 -13.86
C PRO A 64 8.91 -5.88 -12.62
N ALA A 65 10.19 -5.49 -12.69
CA ALA A 65 10.87 -4.81 -11.59
C ALA A 65 10.33 -3.39 -11.35
N ARG A 66 10.10 -2.60 -12.41
CA ARG A 66 9.51 -1.25 -12.27
C ARG A 66 8.08 -1.31 -11.74
N ILE A 67 7.30 -2.27 -12.23
CA ILE A 67 5.93 -2.50 -11.74
C ILE A 67 5.96 -2.84 -10.25
N ALA A 68 6.82 -3.78 -9.84
CA ALA A 68 6.93 -4.17 -8.44
C ALA A 68 7.36 -3.01 -7.55
N VAL A 69 8.38 -2.24 -7.94
CA VAL A 69 8.84 -1.06 -7.19
C VAL A 69 7.72 -0.01 -7.06
N LEU A 70 7.06 0.36 -8.16
CA LEU A 70 6.03 1.39 -8.09
C LEU A 70 4.79 0.95 -7.31
N GLN A 71 4.41 -0.33 -7.36
CA GLN A 71 3.32 -0.89 -6.55
C GLN A 71 3.62 -0.80 -5.04
N GLU A 72 4.83 -1.18 -4.62
CA GLU A 72 5.23 -1.07 -3.21
C GLU A 72 5.23 0.38 -2.73
N LEU A 73 5.68 1.32 -3.58
CA LEU A 73 5.66 2.74 -3.23
C LEU A 73 4.25 3.34 -3.17
N ARG A 74 3.33 2.90 -4.06
CA ARG A 74 1.91 3.33 -4.03
C ARG A 74 1.16 2.78 -2.82
N ALA A 75 1.57 1.61 -2.32
CA ALA A 75 1.00 1.01 -1.12
C ALA A 75 1.60 1.56 0.18
N ALA A 76 2.71 2.30 0.10
CA ALA A 76 3.36 2.88 1.27
C ALA A 76 2.60 4.12 1.78
N THR A 77 2.51 4.25 3.09
CA THR A 77 1.89 5.40 3.77
C THR A 77 2.90 6.48 4.15
N SER A 78 4.19 6.23 3.89
CA SER A 78 5.31 7.15 4.19
C SER A 78 6.48 6.93 3.22
N PRO A 79 7.39 7.93 3.10
CA PRO A 79 8.60 7.79 2.29
C PRO A 79 9.40 6.54 2.66
N VAL A 80 9.74 5.73 1.65
CA VAL A 80 10.40 4.43 1.84
C VAL A 80 11.87 4.52 1.47
N ALA A 81 12.76 4.02 2.32
CA ALA A 81 14.18 3.92 2.00
C ALA A 81 14.47 2.73 1.06
N HIS A 82 15.54 2.82 0.26
CA HIS A 82 16.00 1.71 -0.59
C HIS A 82 16.20 0.40 0.17
N ALA A 83 16.74 0.47 1.40
CA ALA A 83 16.99 -0.69 2.23
C ALA A 83 15.67 -1.40 2.62
N GLU A 84 14.67 -0.64 3.06
CA GLU A 84 13.35 -1.15 3.43
C GLU A 84 12.60 -1.75 2.24
N LEU A 85 12.68 -1.09 1.08
CA LEU A 85 12.07 -1.61 -0.14
C LEU A 85 12.77 -2.90 -0.60
N SER A 86 14.10 -2.96 -0.45
CA SER A 86 14.87 -4.15 -0.78
C SER A 86 14.48 -5.35 0.09
N VAL A 87 14.20 -5.15 1.39
CA VAL A 87 13.72 -6.23 2.28
C VAL A 87 12.44 -6.87 1.74
N ARG A 88 11.54 -6.07 1.13
CA ARG A 88 10.28 -6.54 0.54
C ARG A 88 10.47 -7.21 -0.82
N LEU A 89 11.36 -6.70 -1.66
CA LEU A 89 11.50 -7.13 -3.06
C LEU A 89 12.55 -8.23 -3.30
N VAL A 90 13.56 -8.38 -2.43
CA VAL A 90 14.56 -9.45 -2.55
C VAL A 90 13.94 -10.85 -2.48
N PRO A 91 13.03 -11.15 -1.54
CA PRO A 91 12.33 -12.44 -1.51
C PRO A 91 11.50 -12.73 -2.78
N ARG A 92 11.17 -11.68 -3.55
CA ARG A 92 10.43 -11.76 -4.83
C ARG A 92 11.38 -11.94 -6.04
N GLY A 93 12.68 -12.07 -5.82
CA GLY A 93 13.69 -12.34 -6.85
C GLY A 93 14.38 -11.10 -7.44
N PHE A 94 14.19 -9.91 -6.86
CA PHE A 94 14.86 -8.69 -7.31
C PHE A 94 16.06 -8.36 -6.41
N ASP A 95 17.27 -8.34 -6.98
CA ASP A 95 18.45 -7.96 -6.21
C ASP A 95 18.44 -6.46 -5.81
N LYS A 96 19.22 -6.09 -4.78
CA LYS A 96 19.26 -4.72 -4.25
C LYS A 96 19.66 -3.68 -5.29
N ALA A 97 20.60 -4.00 -6.18
CA ALA A 97 21.06 -3.08 -7.22
C ALA A 97 19.97 -2.87 -8.29
N THR A 98 19.20 -3.90 -8.60
CA THR A 98 18.01 -3.83 -9.44
C THR A 98 16.96 -2.93 -8.81
N VAL A 99 16.65 -3.08 -7.52
CA VAL A 99 15.72 -2.17 -6.82
C VAL A 99 16.20 -0.72 -6.91
N PHE A 100 17.48 -0.46 -6.62
CA PHE A 100 18.05 0.88 -6.67
C PHE A 100 17.98 1.52 -8.06
N ARG A 101 18.36 0.78 -9.12
CA ARG A 101 18.25 1.28 -10.50
C ARG A 101 16.82 1.65 -10.87
N ASN A 102 15.85 0.80 -10.53
CA ASN A 102 14.45 1.07 -10.85
C ASN A 102 13.90 2.27 -10.05
N LEU A 103 14.32 2.47 -8.80
CA LEU A 103 13.98 3.67 -8.04
C LEU A 103 14.47 4.95 -8.73
N ASN A 104 15.71 4.96 -9.21
CA ASN A 104 16.24 6.11 -9.95
C ASN A 104 15.53 6.31 -11.29
N ASP A 105 15.33 5.24 -12.08
CA ASP A 105 14.62 5.34 -13.36
C ASP A 105 13.20 5.92 -13.20
N LEU A 106 12.48 5.50 -12.15
CA LEU A 106 11.13 5.99 -11.87
C LEU A 106 11.12 7.42 -11.34
N ALA A 107 12.16 7.81 -10.59
CA ALA A 107 12.34 9.18 -10.14
C ALA A 107 12.65 10.12 -11.32
N ASP A 108 13.56 9.71 -12.20
CA ASP A 108 13.93 10.46 -13.41
C ASP A 108 12.75 10.57 -14.39
N SER A 109 11.82 9.59 -14.39
CA SER A 109 10.58 9.65 -15.17
C SER A 109 9.45 10.46 -14.51
N GLY A 110 9.67 11.02 -13.31
CA GLY A 110 8.66 11.79 -12.59
C GLY A 110 7.49 10.98 -12.00
N LEU A 111 7.63 9.66 -11.89
CA LEU A 111 6.63 8.80 -11.24
C LEU A 111 6.90 8.60 -9.74
N VAL A 112 8.10 8.95 -9.30
CA VAL A 112 8.54 8.82 -7.92
C VAL A 112 9.21 10.11 -7.49
N LEU A 113 8.87 10.60 -6.31
CA LEU A 113 9.62 11.67 -5.65
C LEU A 113 10.77 11.02 -4.90
N ARG A 114 11.98 11.58 -5.07
CA ARG A 114 13.16 11.19 -4.31
C ARG A 114 13.53 12.33 -3.37
N THR A 115 13.55 12.05 -2.08
CA THR A 115 13.75 13.06 -1.02
C THR A 115 14.82 12.60 -0.04
N GLU A 116 15.66 13.54 0.40
CA GLU A 116 16.62 13.35 1.48
C GLU A 116 16.15 14.23 2.64
N LEU A 117 15.86 13.64 3.80
CA LEU A 117 15.22 14.32 4.93
C LEU A 117 16.25 14.83 5.96
N GLY A 118 17.47 15.10 5.49
CA GLY A 118 18.64 15.54 6.23
C GLY A 118 19.14 14.57 7.30
N ASP A 119 19.01 13.27 7.06
CA ASP A 119 19.64 12.15 7.78
C ASP A 119 20.58 11.33 6.87
N HIS A 120 20.88 11.86 5.69
CA HIS A 120 21.68 11.26 4.61
C HIS A 120 21.09 9.97 4.02
N VAL A 121 19.79 9.74 4.22
CA VAL A 121 19.07 8.60 3.65
C VAL A 121 18.05 9.06 2.60
N TRP A 122 18.26 8.60 1.37
CA TRP A 122 17.28 8.80 0.30
C TRP A 122 16.04 7.94 0.51
N ARG A 123 14.89 8.61 0.51
CA ARG A 123 13.56 8.00 0.57
C ARG A 123 12.76 8.34 -0.68
N PHE A 124 11.81 7.46 -0.96
CA PHE A 124 11.08 7.47 -2.21
C PHE A 124 9.58 7.37 -1.94
N GLU A 125 8.81 8.14 -2.69
CA GLU A 125 7.35 8.18 -2.62
C GLU A 125 6.76 8.11 -4.03
N ALA A 126 5.66 7.38 -4.21
CA ALA A 126 4.97 7.41 -5.48
C ALA A 126 4.33 8.79 -5.71
N LEU A 127 4.53 9.35 -6.90
CA LEU A 127 3.77 10.48 -7.37
C LEU A 127 2.55 9.94 -8.10
N ASP A 128 1.36 10.41 -7.71
CA ASP A 128 0.14 10.16 -8.47
C ASP A 128 -0.05 11.28 -9.51
N PRO A 129 0.10 11.02 -10.82
CA PRO A 129 -0.12 12.03 -11.85
C PRO A 129 -1.57 12.53 -11.88
N GLU A 130 -2.52 11.72 -11.41
CA GLU A 130 -3.93 12.10 -11.30
C GLU A 130 -4.20 12.97 -10.06
N GLN A 131 -3.27 12.97 -9.09
CA GLN A 131 -3.33 13.78 -7.88
C GLN A 131 -1.99 14.51 -7.60
N PRO A 132 -1.64 15.54 -8.40
CA PRO A 132 -0.32 16.19 -8.35
C PRO A 132 0.04 16.85 -7.00
N GLY A 133 -0.95 17.05 -6.12
CA GLY A 133 -0.80 17.62 -4.78
C GLY A 133 -0.69 16.59 -3.64
N ALA A 134 -1.08 15.33 -3.86
CA ALA A 134 -1.17 14.33 -2.79
C ALA A 134 0.22 13.95 -2.21
N ALA A 135 1.25 13.98 -3.04
CA ALA A 135 2.63 13.70 -2.62
C ALA A 135 3.39 14.94 -2.10
N ARG A 136 2.72 16.09 -1.96
CA ARG A 136 3.32 17.33 -1.43
C ARG A 136 2.74 17.63 -0.06
N HIS A 137 2.96 16.70 0.87
CA HIS A 137 2.60 16.87 2.27
C HIS A 137 3.87 17.02 3.12
N PRO A 138 3.80 17.66 4.29
CA PRO A 138 4.95 17.79 5.17
C PRO A 138 5.36 16.44 5.75
N HIS A 139 6.66 16.28 6.04
CA HIS A 139 7.17 15.12 6.77
C HIS A 139 7.71 15.53 8.14
N PHE A 140 7.51 14.67 9.12
CA PHE A 140 8.27 14.64 10.36
C PHE A 140 9.37 13.58 10.26
N ILE A 141 10.58 13.90 10.73
CA ILE A 141 11.66 12.93 10.92
C ILE A 141 12.18 12.96 12.36
N CYS A 142 12.25 11.77 12.96
CA CYS A 142 12.89 11.57 14.24
C CYS A 142 14.41 11.65 14.09
N THR A 143 15.06 12.58 14.79
CA THR A 143 16.52 12.76 14.78
C THR A 143 17.28 11.68 15.54
N THR A 144 16.57 10.82 16.27
CA THR A 144 17.14 9.74 17.09
C THR A 144 17.06 8.39 16.39
N CYS A 145 15.87 7.97 15.98
CA CYS A 145 15.66 6.66 15.35
C CYS A 145 15.49 6.72 13.82
N GLY A 146 15.34 7.90 13.23
CA GLY A 146 15.17 8.07 11.78
C GLY A 146 13.76 7.73 11.26
N THR A 147 12.80 7.43 12.14
CA THR A 147 11.39 7.22 11.76
C THR A 147 10.84 8.46 11.05
N VAL A 148 10.09 8.22 9.97
CA VAL A 148 9.46 9.27 9.17
C VAL A 148 7.95 9.11 9.21
N GLN A 149 7.25 10.22 9.37
CA GLN A 149 5.79 10.27 9.35
C GLN A 149 5.30 11.37 8.41
N CYS A 150 4.31 11.03 7.58
CA CYS A 150 3.57 12.01 6.78
C CYS A 150 2.61 12.78 7.68
N LEU A 151 2.60 14.09 7.53
CA LEU A 151 1.69 14.97 8.23
C LEU A 151 0.57 15.42 7.29
N GLU A 152 -0.60 15.67 7.85
CA GLU A 152 -1.69 16.30 7.09
C GLU A 152 -1.29 17.69 6.60
N PRO A 153 -1.95 18.23 5.55
CA PRO A 153 -1.71 19.59 5.09
C PRO A 153 -1.80 20.58 6.25
N MET A 154 -0.73 21.36 6.44
CA MET A 154 -0.63 22.31 7.53
C MET A 154 -0.64 23.75 7.01
N GLU A 155 -1.40 24.62 7.67
CA GLU A 155 -1.36 26.06 7.42
C GLU A 155 -0.41 26.74 8.40
N PHE A 156 0.57 27.49 7.88
CA PHE A 156 1.44 28.32 8.71
C PHE A 156 0.76 29.65 9.03
N THR A 157 0.08 29.69 10.17
CA THR A 157 -0.45 30.95 10.71
C THR A 157 0.63 31.63 11.58
N GLY A 158 0.82 32.94 11.40
CA GLY A 158 1.65 33.75 12.30
C GLY A 158 3.13 33.97 11.91
N VAL A 159 3.58 33.56 10.72
CA VAL A 159 4.94 33.91 10.27
C VAL A 159 4.98 35.40 9.86
N PRO A 160 5.79 36.27 10.51
CA PRO A 160 5.75 37.70 10.23
C PRO A 160 6.14 38.01 8.78
N ARG A 161 5.23 38.62 8.01
CA ARG A 161 5.46 39.04 6.60
C ARG A 161 6.76 39.82 6.39
N LYS A 162 7.20 40.60 7.38
CA LYS A 162 8.48 41.34 7.32
C LYS A 162 9.70 40.43 7.18
N ARG A 163 9.63 39.16 7.58
CA ARG A 163 10.71 38.18 7.48
C ARG A 163 10.51 37.15 6.36
N THR A 164 9.33 37.10 5.74
CA THR A 164 8.98 36.12 4.70
C THR A 164 8.50 36.71 3.39
N GLY A 165 8.44 38.05 3.27
CA GLY A 165 7.97 38.73 2.06
C GLY A 165 8.80 38.46 0.80
N SER A 166 10.02 37.90 0.94
CA SER A 166 10.87 37.46 -0.18
C SER A 166 10.75 35.97 -0.51
N ILE A 167 10.00 35.19 0.28
CA ILE A 167 9.78 33.77 0.01
C ILE A 167 8.77 33.67 -1.14
N GLY A 168 9.21 33.08 -2.25
CA GLY A 168 8.36 32.82 -3.41
C GLY A 168 7.51 31.57 -3.21
N ARG A 169 7.93 30.45 -3.82
CA ARG A 169 7.22 29.17 -3.75
C ARG A 169 7.88 28.23 -2.75
N VAL A 170 7.12 27.75 -1.78
CA VAL A 170 7.52 26.62 -0.91
C VAL A 170 7.22 25.33 -1.65
N THR A 171 8.22 24.45 -1.78
CA THR A 171 8.08 23.15 -2.44
C THR A 171 8.02 21.98 -1.47
N GLU A 172 8.53 22.17 -0.25
CA GLU A 172 8.69 21.14 0.78
C GLU A 172 8.68 21.77 2.17
N ILE A 173 8.16 21.02 3.14
CA ILE A 173 8.22 21.34 4.57
C ILE A 173 8.70 20.08 5.30
N LEU A 174 9.75 20.24 6.09
CA LEU A 174 10.34 19.17 6.90
C LEU A 174 10.41 19.60 8.36
N LEU A 175 9.80 18.83 9.24
CA LEU A 175 9.91 18.97 10.69
C LEU A 175 10.89 17.94 11.23
N LYS A 176 11.81 18.38 12.10
CA LYS A 176 12.77 17.51 12.77
C LYS A 176 12.58 17.58 14.28
N GLY A 177 12.61 16.44 14.94
CA GLY A 177 12.50 16.35 16.39
C GLY A 177 12.66 14.92 16.88
N GLU A 178 12.16 14.62 18.07
CA GLU A 178 12.16 13.26 18.63
C GLU A 178 10.74 12.70 18.62
N CYS A 179 10.55 11.42 18.25
CA CYS A 179 9.25 10.76 18.35
C CYS A 179 8.96 10.34 19.80
N SER A 180 7.70 10.07 20.12
CA SER A 180 7.27 9.60 21.47
C SER A 180 8.07 8.39 21.95
N ASP A 181 8.34 7.45 21.06
CA ASP A 181 9.13 6.25 21.38
C ASP A 181 10.58 6.58 21.82
N CYS A 182 11.13 7.71 21.34
CA CYS A 182 12.48 8.16 21.68
C CYS A 182 12.50 9.14 22.88
N THR A 183 11.45 9.92 23.10
CA THR A 183 11.32 10.77 24.29
C THR A 183 10.95 9.98 25.54
N GLY A 184 10.41 8.77 25.36
CA GLY A 184 9.99 7.89 26.45
C GLY A 184 8.60 8.21 27.01
N ASP A 185 7.75 8.84 26.19
CA ASP A 185 6.36 9.21 26.52
C ASP A 185 5.33 8.20 26.00
#